data_AF-A0A939USP8-F1
#
_entry.id   AF-A0A939USP8-F1
#
_cell.length_a   1.000
_cell.length_b   1.000
_cell.length_c   1.000
_cell.angle_alpha   90.00
_cell.angle_beta   90.00
_cell.angle_gamma   90.00
#
_symmetry.space_group_name_H-M   'P 1'
#
loop_
_entity.id
_entity.type
_entity.pdbx_description
1 polymer ?
#
loop_
_entity_poly.entity_id
_entity_poly.type
_entity_poly.pdbx_seq_one_letter_code
_entity_poly.pdbx_strand_id
1 'polypeptide(L)'
;MKVLLKIFIALLVIVVILAIAFVVVINLTPRQLHLENVSLGGKTIDELGIADTKIINIYKSIKSIGKAKESDVVDNPVNEEEDKAAAEENMQGSSLENKDDYTDVTKGHVTYDVQRLVTYDDTTIAYILDNIVQNADASSSSEIKALKDANLSVKELTIGLDSGHGTLRIVTYMDLSAYQDDIKNALGAAASILPIPKYAYHVSDLTFTVDDLGQMVTTPVSVCINGNNDDPVSKAILEVMGNMAGGESIDSLNGKLGEALSQVVYNLGMIGTADTVTENIVNPLTINFGMNGVANHKLTLITHIV
;
A
#
# COMPACT_ATOMS: atom_id res chain seq x y z
N MET A 1 21.73 8.31 -1.89
CA MET A 1 22.89 7.75 -1.18
C MET A 1 23.33 8.51 0.09
N LYS A 2 23.36 9.86 0.12
CA LYS A 2 23.78 10.62 1.34
C LYS A 2 22.70 10.71 2.45
N VAL A 3 21.44 10.49 2.12
CA VAL A 3 20.31 10.51 3.08
C VAL A 3 20.18 9.16 3.80
N LEU A 4 20.24 8.04 3.06
CA LEU A 4 20.26 6.66 3.57
C LEU A 4 21.39 6.39 4.58
N LEU A 5 22.59 6.95 4.36
CA LEU A 5 23.70 6.85 5.30
C LEU A 5 23.41 7.51 6.67
N LYS A 6 22.50 8.49 6.73
CA LYS A 6 22.11 9.15 7.99
C LYS A 6 21.10 8.29 8.76
N ILE A 7 20.08 7.76 8.06
CA ILE A 7 19.11 6.78 8.59
C ILE A 7 19.81 5.64 9.33
N PHE A 8 20.89 5.17 8.73
CA PHE A 8 21.73 4.08 9.17
C PHE A 8 22.50 4.37 10.47
N ILE A 9 23.08 5.56 10.62
CA ILE A 9 23.84 5.94 11.82
C ILE A 9 22.96 5.94 13.08
N ALA A 10 21.64 6.00 12.93
CA ALA A 10 20.75 6.13 14.06
C ALA A 10 20.17 4.83 14.60
N LEU A 11 20.08 3.81 13.75
CA LEU A 11 19.90 2.41 14.19
C LEU A 11 21.17 1.89 14.90
N LEU A 12 22.34 2.38 14.48
CA LEU A 12 23.65 2.10 15.09
C LEU A 12 23.77 2.57 16.55
N VAL A 13 23.10 3.66 16.94
CA VAL A 13 23.19 4.19 18.31
C VAL A 13 22.29 3.44 19.30
N ILE A 14 21.10 3.00 18.87
CA ILE A 14 20.22 2.10 19.66
C ILE A 14 20.92 0.78 19.99
N VAL A 15 21.82 0.36 19.11
CA VAL A 15 22.61 -0.88 19.15
C VAL A 15 23.81 -0.82 20.08
N VAL A 16 24.59 0.27 20.05
CA VAL A 16 25.74 0.45 20.95
C VAL A 16 25.30 0.41 22.42
N ILE A 17 24.08 0.86 22.69
CA ILE A 17 23.43 0.84 23.99
C ILE A 17 23.05 -0.57 24.48
N LEU A 18 22.72 -1.49 23.57
CA LEU A 18 22.31 -2.86 23.92
C LEU A 18 23.48 -3.78 24.30
N ALA A 19 24.73 -3.43 23.95
CA ALA A 19 25.88 -4.32 24.08
C ALA A 19 26.61 -4.29 25.44
N ILE A 20 26.37 -3.31 26.33
CA ILE A 20 27.26 -3.11 27.51
C ILE A 20 26.58 -3.13 28.90
N ALA A 21 25.24 -3.06 29.05
CA ALA A 21 24.59 -3.18 30.39
C ALA A 21 23.14 -3.71 30.35
N PHE A 22 22.98 -5.04 30.29
CA PHE A 22 21.79 -5.74 29.79
C PHE A 22 20.50 -5.72 30.67
N VAL A 23 20.46 -5.05 31.83
CA VAL A 23 19.25 -5.05 32.70
C VAL A 23 18.74 -3.65 33.04
N VAL A 24 19.65 -2.69 33.25
CA VAL A 24 19.26 -1.31 33.57
C VAL A 24 18.88 -0.56 32.30
N VAL A 25 19.64 -0.75 31.21
CA VAL A 25 19.53 0.05 29.99
C VAL A 25 18.28 -0.29 29.17
N ILE A 26 17.83 -1.55 29.15
CA ILE A 26 16.63 -1.94 28.40
C ILE A 26 15.34 -1.29 28.93
N ASN A 27 15.34 -0.86 30.19
CA ASN A 27 14.21 -0.16 30.82
C ASN A 27 14.27 1.36 30.66
N LEU A 28 15.36 1.89 30.10
CA LEU A 28 15.52 3.30 29.79
C LEU A 28 14.96 3.63 28.40
N THR A 29 14.65 4.91 28.19
CA THR A 29 14.27 5.45 26.88
C THR A 29 15.49 6.00 26.15
N PRO A 30 15.47 6.12 24.80
CA PRO A 30 16.52 6.82 24.07
C PRO A 30 16.83 8.21 24.64
N ARG A 31 15.83 8.97 25.08
CA ARG A 31 16.02 10.28 25.72
C ARG A 31 16.82 10.20 27.02
N GLN A 32 16.51 9.21 27.88
CA GLN A 32 17.26 8.99 29.13
C GLN A 32 18.71 8.57 28.89
N LEU A 33 19.02 8.20 27.66
CA LEU A 33 20.34 7.78 27.21
C LEU A 33 21.01 8.85 26.34
N HIS A 34 20.40 10.04 26.22
CA HIS A 34 20.87 11.17 25.41
C HIS A 34 20.97 10.85 23.91
N LEU A 35 20.05 10.01 23.42
CA LEU A 35 19.98 9.60 22.02
C LEU A 35 18.87 10.28 21.23
N GLU A 36 18.08 11.15 21.83
CA GLU A 36 16.91 11.79 21.20
C GLU A 36 17.27 12.51 19.89
N ASN A 37 18.48 13.07 19.79
CA ASN A 37 18.95 13.83 18.61
C ASN A 37 19.55 12.94 17.50
N VAL A 38 19.53 11.62 17.66
CA VAL A 38 20.13 10.69 16.72
C VAL A 38 19.22 10.55 15.49
N SER A 39 19.76 10.74 14.28
CA SER A 39 18.97 10.91 13.04
C SER A 39 18.60 9.61 12.30
N LEU A 40 17.41 9.03 12.48
CA LEU A 40 16.82 7.93 11.70
C LEU A 40 15.94 8.48 10.55
N GLY A 41 16.12 8.04 9.31
CA GLY A 41 15.22 8.47 8.22
C GLY A 41 15.50 9.88 7.69
N GLY A 42 16.53 10.58 8.19
CA GLY A 42 16.63 12.03 8.02
C GLY A 42 15.81 12.82 9.04
N LYS A 43 15.14 12.12 9.97
CA LYS A 43 14.49 12.65 11.18
C LYS A 43 15.24 12.20 12.43
N THR A 44 15.13 12.87 13.56
CA THR A 44 15.70 12.40 14.83
C THR A 44 14.84 11.33 15.51
N ILE A 45 15.40 10.59 16.46
CA ILE A 45 14.66 9.66 17.35
C ILE A 45 13.50 10.40 18.05
N ASP A 46 13.69 11.68 18.37
CA ASP A 46 12.65 12.58 18.89
C ASP A 46 11.57 12.88 17.85
N GLU A 47 11.97 13.25 16.63
CA GLU A 47 11.05 13.54 15.52
C GLU A 47 10.27 12.29 15.05
N LEU A 48 10.81 11.09 15.26
CA LEU A 48 10.11 9.83 15.02
C LEU A 48 9.18 9.42 16.17
N GLY A 49 9.14 10.17 17.27
CA GLY A 49 8.26 9.89 18.42
C GLY A 49 8.66 8.66 19.24
N ILE A 50 9.85 8.09 19.03
CA ILE A 50 10.33 6.91 19.75
C ILE A 50 11.27 7.26 20.92
N ALA A 51 11.65 8.54 21.08
CA ALA A 51 12.59 8.99 22.12
C ALA A 51 12.18 8.67 23.55
N ASP A 52 10.88 8.62 23.82
CA ASP A 52 10.30 8.32 25.13
C ASP A 52 9.79 6.87 25.26
N THR A 53 10.04 6.05 24.24
CA THR A 53 9.69 4.62 24.26
C THR A 53 10.83 3.81 24.87
N LYS A 54 10.52 2.96 25.87
CA LYS A 54 11.54 2.09 26.47
C LYS A 54 12.16 1.17 25.43
N ILE A 55 13.47 0.96 25.51
CA ILE A 55 14.20 0.08 24.58
C ILE A 55 13.62 -1.34 24.54
N ILE A 56 13.18 -1.88 25.68
CA ILE A 56 12.53 -3.19 25.73
C ILE A 56 11.21 -3.24 24.95
N ASN A 57 10.46 -2.14 24.90
CA ASN A 57 9.23 -2.04 24.13
C ASN A 57 9.55 -1.95 22.65
N ILE A 58 10.54 -1.11 22.26
CA ILE A 58 11.05 -1.05 20.88
C ILE A 58 11.46 -2.45 20.39
N TYR A 59 12.25 -3.19 21.18
CA TYR A 59 12.64 -4.56 20.87
C TYR A 59 11.44 -5.50 20.65
N LYS A 60 10.45 -5.46 21.54
CA LYS A 60 9.24 -6.28 21.45
C LYS A 60 8.44 -5.95 20.20
N SER A 61 8.27 -4.68 19.87
CA SER A 61 7.56 -4.22 18.68
C SER A 61 8.25 -4.69 17.41
N ILE A 62 9.57 -4.48 17.27
CA ILE A 62 10.35 -4.97 16.12
C ILE A 62 10.21 -6.50 15.97
N LYS A 63 10.31 -7.24 17.08
CA LYS A 63 10.15 -8.71 17.08
C LYS A 63 8.75 -9.15 16.69
N SER A 64 7.72 -8.41 17.10
CA SER A 64 6.32 -8.69 16.75
C SER A 64 6.09 -8.44 15.26
N ILE A 65 6.62 -7.33 14.73
CA ILE A 65 6.48 -6.95 13.32
C ILE A 65 7.10 -8.02 12.43
N GLY A 66 8.33 -8.44 12.72
CA GLY A 66 9.02 -9.48 11.93
C GLY A 66 8.47 -10.90 12.11
N LYS A 67 7.42 -11.10 12.91
CA LYS A 67 6.77 -12.40 13.14
C LYS A 67 5.37 -12.51 12.56
N ALA A 68 4.75 -11.39 12.20
CA ALA A 68 3.41 -11.39 11.62
C ALA A 68 3.44 -12.23 10.33
N LYS A 69 2.53 -13.17 10.20
CA LYS A 69 2.33 -13.91 8.96
C LYS A 69 1.35 -13.16 8.09
N GLU A 70 1.37 -13.44 6.78
CA GLU A 70 0.38 -12.91 5.86
C GLU A 70 -1.05 -13.15 6.34
N SER A 71 -1.36 -14.38 6.73
CA SER A 71 -2.68 -14.78 7.24
C SER A 71 -3.12 -14.08 8.52
N ASP A 72 -2.22 -13.36 9.21
CA ASP A 72 -2.55 -12.59 10.41
C ASP A 72 -3.02 -11.16 10.06
N VAL A 73 -2.82 -10.72 8.82
CA VAL A 73 -3.05 -9.34 8.36
C VAL A 73 -3.88 -9.27 7.07
N VAL A 74 -3.70 -10.23 6.17
CA VAL A 74 -4.38 -10.32 4.87
C VAL A 74 -5.56 -11.27 5.03
N ASP A 75 -6.77 -10.73 4.90
CA ASP A 75 -8.04 -11.43 5.09
C ASP A 75 -8.59 -11.95 3.75
N ASN A 76 -8.38 -11.20 2.68
CA ASN A 76 -8.85 -11.52 1.31
C ASN A 76 -7.68 -11.45 0.32
N PRO A 77 -6.77 -12.44 0.34
CA PRO A 77 -5.55 -12.40 -0.46
C PRO A 77 -5.84 -12.54 -1.96
N VAL A 78 -5.04 -11.86 -2.77
CA VAL A 78 -4.98 -12.09 -4.22
C VAL A 78 -4.59 -13.54 -4.52
N ASN A 79 -5.38 -14.22 -5.34
CA ASN A 79 -5.05 -15.50 -5.93
C ASN A 79 -4.57 -15.28 -7.37
N GLU A 80 -3.24 -15.30 -7.56
CA GLU A 80 -2.61 -14.93 -8.83
C GLU A 80 -3.16 -15.70 -10.05
N GLU A 81 -3.52 -16.97 -9.92
CA GLU A 81 -4.06 -17.75 -11.03
C GLU A 81 -5.50 -17.37 -11.36
N GLU A 82 -6.37 -17.29 -10.34
CA GLU A 82 -7.79 -16.99 -10.49
C GLU A 82 -8.02 -15.52 -10.89
N ASP A 83 -7.33 -14.59 -10.22
CA ASP A 83 -7.48 -13.16 -10.46
C ASP A 83 -6.88 -12.73 -11.80
N LYS A 84 -5.83 -13.42 -12.26
CA LYS A 84 -5.33 -13.23 -13.62
C LYS A 84 -6.35 -13.68 -14.66
N ALA A 85 -6.92 -14.87 -14.49
CA ALA A 85 -7.94 -15.38 -15.40
C ALA A 85 -9.18 -14.46 -15.44
N ALA A 86 -9.60 -13.95 -14.28
CA ALA A 86 -10.70 -12.98 -14.18
C ALA A 86 -10.36 -11.64 -14.85
N ALA A 87 -9.13 -11.13 -14.68
CA ALA A 87 -8.68 -9.91 -15.35
C ALA A 87 -8.67 -10.08 -16.88
N GLU A 88 -8.16 -11.21 -17.38
CA GLU A 88 -8.16 -11.56 -18.81
C GLU A 88 -9.59 -11.68 -19.36
N GLU A 89 -10.51 -12.34 -18.64
CA GLU A 89 -11.92 -12.46 -19.02
C GLU A 89 -12.60 -11.09 -19.10
N ASN A 90 -12.41 -10.24 -18.08
CA ASN A 90 -13.00 -8.90 -18.03
C ASN A 90 -12.49 -7.98 -19.16
N MET A 91 -11.26 -8.21 -19.64
CA MET A 91 -10.64 -7.43 -20.72
C MET A 91 -10.89 -7.99 -22.13
N GLN A 92 -11.71 -9.03 -22.29
CA GLN A 92 -12.04 -9.57 -23.62
C GLN A 92 -12.71 -8.52 -24.52
N GLY A 93 -12.19 -8.35 -25.74
CA GLY A 93 -12.68 -7.34 -26.69
C GLY A 93 -12.29 -5.90 -26.36
N SER A 94 -11.28 -5.71 -25.50
CA SER A 94 -10.74 -4.39 -25.14
C SER A 94 -9.41 -4.08 -25.86
N SER A 95 -8.92 -2.86 -25.72
CA SER A 95 -7.57 -2.46 -26.14
C SER A 95 -6.43 -3.22 -25.43
N LEU A 96 -6.72 -3.91 -24.32
CA LEU A 96 -5.78 -4.73 -23.56
C LEU A 96 -6.06 -6.23 -23.65
N GLU A 97 -6.85 -6.68 -24.64
CA GLU A 97 -7.07 -8.11 -24.83
C GLU A 97 -5.74 -8.85 -25.09
N ASN A 98 -5.57 -10.01 -24.45
CA ASN A 98 -4.38 -10.86 -24.54
C ASN A 98 -3.08 -10.18 -24.05
N LYS A 99 -3.19 -9.24 -23.10
CA LYS A 99 -2.06 -8.62 -22.41
C LYS A 99 -1.86 -9.22 -21.03
N ASP A 100 -0.60 -9.35 -20.64
CA ASP A 100 -0.12 -9.81 -19.32
C ASP A 100 0.54 -8.70 -18.49
N ASP A 101 0.85 -7.57 -19.11
CA ASP A 101 1.27 -6.31 -18.49
C ASP A 101 0.14 -5.28 -18.61
N TYR A 102 -0.36 -4.83 -17.45
CA TYR A 102 -1.45 -3.85 -17.37
C TYR A 102 -0.98 -2.41 -17.18
N THR A 103 0.31 -2.10 -17.29
CA THR A 103 0.84 -0.73 -17.14
C THR A 103 0.18 0.27 -18.10
N ASP A 104 -0.30 -0.19 -19.26
CA ASP A 104 -1.04 0.62 -20.22
C ASP A 104 -2.37 1.17 -19.67
N VAL A 105 -2.97 0.54 -18.66
CA VAL A 105 -4.13 1.08 -17.91
C VAL A 105 -3.81 2.46 -17.31
N THR A 106 -2.55 2.75 -17.00
CA THR A 106 -2.17 4.07 -16.44
C THR A 106 -1.93 5.14 -17.52
N LYS A 107 -1.84 4.75 -18.79
CA LYS A 107 -1.53 5.64 -19.93
C LYS A 107 -2.78 6.19 -20.62
N GLY A 108 -3.94 5.62 -20.35
CA GLY A 108 -5.23 6.04 -20.89
C GLY A 108 -6.34 5.06 -20.58
N HIS A 109 -7.52 5.30 -21.14
CA HIS A 109 -8.67 4.42 -20.96
C HIS A 109 -8.50 3.08 -21.69
N VAL A 110 -8.98 2.02 -21.04
CA VAL A 110 -9.21 0.72 -21.66
C VAL A 110 -10.52 0.80 -22.44
N THR A 111 -10.43 0.69 -23.76
CA THR A 111 -11.54 0.97 -24.68
C THR A 111 -12.04 -0.29 -25.35
N TYR A 112 -13.34 -0.32 -25.65
CA TYR A 112 -14.03 -1.39 -26.35
C TYR A 112 -14.78 -0.83 -27.57
N ASP A 113 -15.17 -1.69 -28.52
CA ASP A 113 -15.98 -1.25 -29.67
C ASP A 113 -17.41 -0.82 -29.27
N VAL A 114 -17.90 -1.33 -28.15
CA VAL A 114 -19.23 -1.01 -27.58
C VAL A 114 -19.12 -0.89 -26.06
N GLN A 115 -19.96 -0.04 -25.45
CA GLN A 115 -20.03 0.05 -24.00
C GLN A 115 -20.52 -1.27 -23.41
N ARG A 116 -19.74 -1.79 -22.46
CA ARG A 116 -20.04 -3.02 -21.73
C ARG A 116 -20.21 -2.73 -20.25
N LEU A 117 -21.01 -3.56 -19.59
CA LEU A 117 -21.14 -3.63 -18.15
C LEU A 117 -20.27 -4.78 -17.67
N VAL A 118 -19.20 -4.47 -16.94
CA VAL A 118 -18.21 -5.45 -16.46
C VAL A 118 -18.12 -5.33 -14.94
N THR A 119 -18.20 -6.45 -14.23
CA THR A 119 -18.06 -6.46 -12.77
C THR A 119 -16.70 -7.03 -12.40
N TYR A 120 -15.94 -6.25 -11.64
CA TYR A 120 -14.65 -6.66 -11.10
C TYR A 120 -14.80 -6.99 -9.63
N ASP A 121 -14.27 -8.14 -9.24
CA ASP A 121 -14.02 -8.46 -7.83
C ASP A 121 -12.84 -7.62 -7.32
N ASP A 122 -12.85 -7.28 -6.03
CA ASP A 122 -11.80 -6.48 -5.40
C ASP A 122 -10.42 -7.15 -5.50
N THR A 123 -10.34 -8.48 -5.42
CA THR A 123 -9.12 -9.28 -5.64
C THR A 123 -8.58 -9.13 -7.06
N THR A 124 -9.47 -9.09 -8.08
CA THR A 124 -9.08 -8.86 -9.47
C THR A 124 -8.51 -7.45 -9.66
N ILE A 125 -9.09 -6.44 -9.03
CA ILE A 125 -8.55 -5.07 -9.06
C ILE A 125 -7.21 -5.00 -8.32
N ALA A 126 -7.08 -5.67 -7.17
CA ALA A 126 -5.82 -5.76 -6.45
C ALA A 126 -4.71 -6.40 -7.30
N TYR A 127 -5.03 -7.48 -8.03
CA TYR A 127 -4.10 -8.12 -8.95
C TYR A 127 -3.65 -7.16 -10.06
N ILE A 128 -4.59 -6.46 -10.71
CA ILE A 128 -4.27 -5.48 -11.75
C ILE A 128 -3.38 -4.37 -11.19
N LEU A 129 -3.71 -3.83 -10.01
CA LEU A 129 -2.92 -2.79 -9.35
C LEU A 129 -1.51 -3.28 -8.99
N ASP A 130 -1.37 -4.50 -8.43
CA ASP A 130 -0.05 -5.07 -8.14
C ASP A 130 0.77 -5.24 -9.42
N ASN A 131 0.18 -5.80 -10.48
CA ASN A 131 0.85 -5.97 -11.78
C ASN A 131 1.38 -4.63 -12.32
N ILE A 132 0.56 -3.57 -12.27
CA ILE A 132 0.96 -2.22 -12.67
C ILE A 132 2.11 -1.70 -11.82
N VAL A 133 2.03 -1.83 -10.49
CA VAL A 133 3.11 -1.37 -9.59
C VAL A 133 4.38 -2.17 -9.83
N GLN A 134 4.30 -3.49 -9.97
CA GLN A 134 5.48 -4.34 -10.18
C GLN A 134 6.17 -4.07 -11.52
N ASN A 135 5.42 -3.75 -12.57
CA ASN A 135 5.95 -3.45 -13.90
C ASN A 135 6.19 -1.95 -14.17
N ALA A 136 5.98 -1.09 -13.16
CA ALA A 136 6.14 0.35 -13.30
C ALA A 136 7.55 0.74 -13.79
N ASP A 137 7.59 1.75 -14.65
CA ASP A 137 8.82 2.23 -15.29
C ASP A 137 8.96 3.77 -15.21
N ALA A 138 9.93 4.32 -15.92
CA ALA A 138 10.19 5.75 -15.95
C ALA A 138 9.05 6.58 -16.57
N SER A 139 8.10 5.96 -17.28
CA SER A 139 6.92 6.61 -17.88
C SER A 139 5.67 6.57 -17.00
N SER A 140 5.65 5.73 -15.95
CA SER A 140 4.52 5.62 -15.02
C SER A 140 4.21 6.93 -14.27
N SER A 141 2.98 7.04 -13.78
CA SER A 141 2.52 8.19 -12.99
C SER A 141 3.31 8.35 -11.69
N SER A 142 3.21 9.53 -11.06
CA SER A 142 3.99 9.85 -9.86
C SER A 142 3.56 8.98 -8.66
N GLU A 143 2.30 8.58 -8.66
CA GLU A 143 1.64 7.77 -7.65
C GLU A 143 2.13 6.32 -7.75
N ILE A 144 2.07 5.72 -8.94
CA ILE A 144 2.54 4.35 -9.18
C ILE A 144 4.04 4.23 -8.93
N LYS A 145 4.83 5.23 -9.32
CA LYS A 145 6.27 5.27 -9.01
C LYS A 145 6.54 5.32 -7.52
N ALA A 146 5.80 6.13 -6.76
CA ALA A 146 5.97 6.19 -5.31
C ALA A 146 5.73 4.82 -4.65
N LEU A 147 4.72 4.07 -5.12
CA LEU A 147 4.45 2.71 -4.65
C LEU A 147 5.57 1.72 -5.01
N LYS A 148 6.09 1.81 -6.24
CA LYS A 148 7.21 0.98 -6.71
C LYS A 148 8.52 1.30 -5.97
N ASP A 149 8.83 2.58 -5.77
CA ASP A 149 10.03 3.05 -5.07
C ASP A 149 10.00 2.67 -3.58
N ALA A 150 8.79 2.61 -2.99
CA ALA A 150 8.56 2.05 -1.66
C ALA A 150 8.64 0.52 -1.61
N ASN A 151 8.85 -0.15 -2.75
CA ASN A 151 8.93 -1.60 -2.90
C ASN A 151 7.71 -2.34 -2.34
N LEU A 152 6.52 -1.81 -2.66
CA LEU A 152 5.24 -2.35 -2.24
C LEU A 152 4.74 -3.39 -3.23
N SER A 153 4.13 -4.45 -2.70
CA SER A 153 3.30 -5.38 -3.47
C SER A 153 1.91 -5.44 -2.84
N VAL A 154 0.87 -5.24 -3.65
CA VAL A 154 -0.52 -5.31 -3.19
C VAL A 154 -0.89 -6.77 -2.93
N LYS A 155 -1.36 -7.05 -1.71
CA LYS A 155 -1.77 -8.39 -1.28
C LYS A 155 -3.27 -8.52 -1.08
N GLU A 156 -3.94 -7.40 -0.83
CA GLU A 156 -5.38 -7.34 -0.69
C GLU A 156 -5.87 -5.95 -1.06
N LEU A 157 -7.02 -5.92 -1.73
CA LEU A 157 -7.97 -4.83 -1.73
C LEU A 157 -9.29 -5.40 -1.21
N THR A 158 -9.87 -4.77 -0.21
CA THR A 158 -11.22 -5.07 0.26
C THR A 158 -12.11 -3.86 0.01
N ILE A 159 -13.17 -4.04 -0.78
CA ILE A 159 -14.17 -3.02 -1.05
C ILE A 159 -15.39 -3.27 -0.17
N GLY A 160 -15.78 -2.27 0.63
CA GLY A 160 -16.96 -2.33 1.47
C GLY A 160 -17.96 -1.23 1.11
N LEU A 161 -19.22 -1.48 1.40
CA LEU A 161 -20.31 -0.53 1.31
C LEU A 161 -21.05 -0.50 2.65
N ASP A 162 -20.92 0.62 3.37
CA ASP A 162 -21.65 0.87 4.61
C ASP A 162 -22.50 2.14 4.45
N SER A 163 -23.82 1.97 4.58
CA SER A 163 -24.76 3.10 4.66
C SER A 163 -24.65 4.13 3.52
N GLY A 164 -24.28 3.68 2.31
CA GLY A 164 -24.11 4.53 1.12
C GLY A 164 -22.71 5.15 0.97
N HIS A 165 -21.78 4.84 1.88
CA HIS A 165 -20.39 5.23 1.80
C HIS A 165 -19.51 4.02 1.47
N GLY A 166 -18.57 4.21 0.56
CA GLY A 166 -17.60 3.18 0.21
C GLY A 166 -16.44 3.17 1.20
N THR A 167 -15.96 1.98 1.56
CA THR A 167 -14.74 1.78 2.35
C THR A 167 -13.75 0.96 1.54
N LEU A 168 -12.47 1.29 1.65
CA LEU A 168 -11.37 0.55 1.05
C LEU A 168 -10.38 0.17 2.13
N ARG A 169 -9.97 -1.08 2.12
CA ARG A 169 -8.80 -1.54 2.87
C ARG A 169 -7.80 -2.10 1.89
N ILE A 170 -6.58 -1.60 1.92
CA ILE A 170 -5.50 -2.06 1.04
C ILE A 170 -4.37 -2.56 1.93
N VAL A 171 -3.97 -3.82 1.73
CA VAL A 171 -2.79 -4.39 2.40
C VAL A 171 -1.68 -4.54 1.39
N THR A 172 -0.52 -3.97 1.70
CA THR A 172 0.68 -4.12 0.88
C THR A 172 1.80 -4.79 1.66
N TYR A 173 2.46 -5.75 1.04
CA TYR A 173 3.70 -6.33 1.53
C TYR A 173 4.85 -5.37 1.22
N MET A 174 5.64 -5.06 2.25
CA MET A 174 6.90 -4.32 2.13
C MET A 174 8.06 -5.29 2.28
N ASP A 175 8.90 -5.38 1.24
CA ASP A 175 10.17 -6.09 1.37
C ASP A 175 11.23 -5.18 1.98
N LEU A 176 11.62 -5.49 3.22
CA LEU A 176 12.68 -4.78 3.95
C LEU A 176 14.04 -5.46 3.79
N SER A 177 14.12 -6.57 3.04
CA SER A 177 15.34 -7.37 2.86
C SER A 177 16.45 -6.59 2.17
N ALA A 178 16.11 -5.72 1.21
CA ALA A 178 17.07 -4.85 0.51
C ALA A 178 17.85 -3.94 1.48
N TYR A 179 17.28 -3.68 2.66
CA TYR A 179 17.87 -2.84 3.69
C TYR A 179 18.49 -3.64 4.82
N GLN A 180 18.41 -4.97 4.82
CA GLN A 180 18.96 -5.77 5.91
C GLN A 180 20.45 -5.61 6.06
N ASP A 181 21.19 -5.58 4.96
CA ASP A 181 22.64 -5.48 5.05
C ASP A 181 23.05 -4.09 5.47
N ASP A 182 22.28 -3.08 5.05
CA ASP A 182 22.44 -1.74 5.56
C ASP A 182 22.16 -1.69 7.07
N ILE A 183 21.03 -2.23 7.51
CA ILE A 183 20.68 -2.30 8.92
C ILE A 183 21.78 -3.09 9.68
N LYS A 184 22.17 -4.30 9.26
CA LYS A 184 23.21 -5.10 9.92
C LYS A 184 24.55 -4.38 10.00
N ASN A 185 24.99 -3.73 8.93
CA ASN A 185 26.23 -2.96 8.90
C ASN A 185 26.16 -1.77 9.86
N ALA A 186 24.98 -1.17 10.02
CA ALA A 186 24.72 -0.16 11.04
C ALA A 186 24.76 -0.75 12.45
N LEU A 187 24.15 -1.91 12.65
CA LEU A 187 24.09 -2.54 13.96
C LEU A 187 25.43 -3.18 14.39
N GLY A 188 26.41 -3.33 13.49
CA GLY A 188 27.71 -3.94 13.82
C GLY A 188 27.56 -5.22 14.65
N ALA A 189 28.20 -5.28 15.83
CA ALA A 189 28.11 -6.44 16.72
C ALA A 189 26.68 -6.71 17.24
N ALA A 190 25.84 -5.68 17.43
CA ALA A 190 24.49 -5.87 17.96
C ALA A 190 23.45 -6.23 16.88
N ALA A 191 23.85 -6.33 15.61
CA ALA A 191 23.05 -6.98 14.56
C ALA A 191 22.68 -8.43 14.94
N SER A 192 23.56 -9.09 15.69
CA SER A 192 23.42 -10.48 16.11
C SER A 192 22.34 -10.69 17.19
N ILE A 193 21.91 -9.64 17.89
CA ILE A 193 20.97 -9.70 19.01
C ILE A 193 19.62 -9.03 18.75
N LEU A 194 19.52 -8.22 17.69
CA LEU A 194 18.28 -7.57 17.27
C LEU A 194 17.63 -8.31 16.10
N PRO A 195 16.37 -8.76 16.23
CA PRO A 195 15.65 -9.32 15.10
C PRO A 195 15.31 -8.19 14.12
N ILE A 196 15.98 -8.13 12.97
CA ILE A 196 15.63 -7.17 11.91
C ILE A 196 14.47 -7.77 11.10
N PRO A 197 13.31 -7.10 11.00
CA PRO A 197 12.20 -7.62 10.21
C PRO A 197 12.63 -7.70 8.74
N LYS A 198 12.34 -8.84 8.12
CA LYS A 198 12.59 -9.01 6.67
C LYS A 198 11.52 -8.34 5.83
N TYR A 199 10.35 -8.16 6.41
CA TYR A 199 9.19 -7.59 5.78
C TYR A 199 8.26 -7.03 6.84
N ALA A 200 7.27 -6.28 6.37
CA ALA A 200 6.13 -5.82 7.14
C ALA A 200 4.92 -5.68 6.20
N TYR A 201 3.72 -5.65 6.74
CA TYR A 201 2.51 -5.36 6.00
C TYR A 201 2.05 -3.95 6.32
N HIS A 202 1.97 -3.10 5.30
CA HIS A 202 1.34 -1.79 5.38
C HIS A 202 -0.16 -1.97 5.14
N VAL A 203 -0.97 -1.46 6.05
CA VAL A 203 -2.43 -1.49 5.96
C VAL A 203 -2.90 -0.05 5.83
N SER A 204 -3.64 0.22 4.76
CA SER A 204 -4.20 1.51 4.43
C SER A 204 -5.72 1.40 4.40
N ASP A 205 -6.38 2.24 5.20
CA ASP A 205 -7.83 2.36 5.19
C ASP A 205 -8.21 3.70 4.56
N LEU A 206 -9.14 3.67 3.62
CA LEU A 206 -9.72 4.84 2.97
C LEU A 206 -11.25 4.73 2.97
N THR A 207 -11.88 5.89 2.80
CA THR A 207 -13.27 5.95 2.35
C THR A 207 -13.31 6.41 0.90
N PHE A 208 -14.41 6.16 0.21
CA PHE A 208 -14.64 6.73 -1.10
C PHE A 208 -16.10 7.05 -1.36
N THR A 209 -16.29 8.00 -2.27
CA THR A 209 -17.54 8.26 -2.96
C THR A 209 -17.33 8.06 -4.46
N VAL A 210 -18.41 8.04 -5.23
CA VAL A 210 -18.36 8.05 -6.70
C VAL A 210 -19.02 9.34 -7.17
N ASP A 211 -18.36 10.06 -8.06
CA ASP A 211 -18.88 11.30 -8.62
C ASP A 211 -19.86 11.07 -9.79
N ASP A 212 -20.39 12.17 -10.34
CA ASP A 212 -21.38 12.13 -11.43
C ASP A 212 -20.81 11.60 -12.76
N LEU A 213 -19.49 11.39 -12.86
CA LEU A 213 -18.81 10.79 -14.01
C LEU A 213 -18.46 9.31 -13.77
N GLY A 214 -18.85 8.76 -12.62
CA GLY A 214 -18.50 7.39 -12.25
C GLY A 214 -17.05 7.24 -11.79
N GLN A 215 -16.37 8.34 -11.47
CA GLN A 215 -15.01 8.30 -10.95
C GLN A 215 -15.03 8.11 -9.43
N MET A 216 -14.18 7.20 -8.94
CA MET A 216 -13.94 7.02 -7.52
C MET A 216 -13.18 8.22 -6.95
N VAL A 217 -13.70 8.82 -5.88
CA VAL A 217 -13.02 9.87 -5.12
C VAL A 217 -12.69 9.33 -3.74
N THR A 218 -11.41 9.13 -3.46
CA THR A 218 -10.93 8.51 -2.22
C THR A 218 -10.57 9.55 -1.17
N THR A 219 -10.66 9.18 0.11
CA THR A 219 -10.25 9.99 1.25
C THR A 219 -9.53 9.10 2.26
N PRO A 220 -8.24 9.37 2.58
CA PRO A 220 -7.49 8.62 3.57
C PRO A 220 -8.14 8.65 4.96
N VAL A 221 -8.16 7.50 5.65
CA VAL A 221 -8.68 7.37 7.02
C VAL A 221 -7.57 7.03 8.00
N SER A 222 -6.87 5.92 7.75
CA SER A 222 -5.79 5.44 8.62
C SER A 222 -4.72 4.70 7.84
N VAL A 223 -3.56 4.59 8.48
CA VAL A 223 -2.41 3.84 8.00
C VAL A 223 -1.68 3.19 9.16
N CYS A 224 -1.29 1.93 9.00
CA CYS A 224 -0.57 1.21 10.05
C CYS A 224 0.30 0.07 9.52
N ILE A 225 1.05 -0.54 10.45
CA ILE A 225 1.86 -1.73 10.20
C ILE A 225 1.23 -2.92 10.89
N ASN A 226 0.96 -3.99 10.14
CA ASN A 226 0.39 -5.24 10.61
C ASN A 226 -0.89 -5.04 11.47
N GLY A 227 -1.73 -4.04 11.12
CA GLY A 227 -2.95 -3.72 11.87
C GLY A 227 -2.75 -2.94 13.18
N ASN A 228 -1.54 -2.47 13.50
CA ASN A 228 -1.22 -1.78 14.75
C ASN A 228 -0.97 -0.27 14.56
N ASN A 229 -1.98 0.55 14.92
CA ASN A 229 -2.01 2.00 14.68
C ASN A 229 -1.24 2.82 15.74
N ASP A 230 -1.02 2.26 16.93
CA ASP A 230 -0.56 3.04 18.10
C ASP A 230 0.88 2.76 18.51
N ASP A 231 1.55 1.81 17.85
CA ASP A 231 2.93 1.48 18.17
C ASP A 231 3.93 2.50 17.57
N PRO A 232 4.78 3.14 18.40
CA PRO A 232 5.78 4.10 17.91
C PRO A 232 6.78 3.53 16.91
N VAL A 233 7.07 2.21 16.96
CA VAL A 233 7.96 1.56 15.99
C VAL A 233 7.26 1.38 14.64
N SER A 234 5.98 1.03 14.64
CA SER A 234 5.15 1.04 13.42
C SER A 234 5.20 2.40 12.73
N LYS A 235 5.02 3.49 13.48
CA LYS A 235 5.11 4.86 12.95
C LYS A 235 6.50 5.17 12.37
N ALA A 236 7.56 4.77 13.05
CA ALA A 236 8.93 4.93 12.55
C ALA A 236 9.17 4.16 11.23
N ILE A 237 8.60 2.97 11.06
CA ILE A 237 8.70 2.19 9.81
C ILE A 237 7.95 2.88 8.66
N LEU A 238 6.75 3.39 8.93
CA LEU A 238 5.95 4.15 7.96
C LEU A 238 6.68 5.41 7.47
N GLU A 239 7.36 6.11 8.38
CA GLU A 239 8.20 7.27 8.06
C GLU A 239 9.41 6.89 7.19
N VAL A 240 10.02 5.73 7.43
CA VAL A 240 11.09 5.21 6.56
C VAL A 240 10.55 4.88 5.17
N MET A 241 9.36 4.28 5.09
CA MET A 241 8.69 3.99 3.81
C MET A 241 8.41 5.27 3.01
N GLY A 242 7.88 6.31 3.65
CA GLY A 242 7.66 7.61 3.00
C GLY A 242 8.96 8.22 2.43
N ASN A 243 10.06 8.09 3.18
CA ASN A 243 11.38 8.50 2.68
C ASN A 243 11.87 7.69 1.46
N MET A 244 11.53 6.40 1.40
CA MET A 244 11.84 5.55 0.24
C MET A 244 11.01 5.94 -0.98
N ALA A 245 9.76 6.35 -0.76
CA ALA A 245 8.85 6.86 -1.78
C ALA A 245 9.21 8.28 -2.30
N GLY A 246 10.48 8.68 -2.23
CA GLY A 246 10.94 10.00 -2.68
C GLY A 246 10.86 11.12 -1.63
N GLY A 247 10.71 10.79 -0.34
CA GLY A 247 10.60 11.79 0.74
C GLY A 247 9.16 12.20 1.04
N GLU A 248 8.19 11.37 0.64
CA GLU A 248 6.78 11.57 0.91
C GLU A 248 6.48 11.41 2.40
N SER A 249 5.48 12.14 2.90
CA SER A 249 4.88 11.80 4.19
C SER A 249 4.06 10.52 4.07
N ILE A 250 3.84 9.81 5.17
CA ILE A 250 3.00 8.61 5.12
C ILE A 250 1.56 8.93 4.68
N ASP A 251 1.02 10.06 5.11
CA ASP A 251 -0.33 10.50 4.73
C ASP A 251 -0.39 10.80 3.22
N SER A 252 0.68 11.39 2.67
CA SER A 252 0.81 11.60 1.22
C SER A 252 0.85 10.27 0.47
N LEU A 253 1.65 9.30 0.93
CA LEU A 253 1.73 7.98 0.31
C LEU A 253 0.39 7.23 0.40
N ASN A 254 -0.34 7.37 1.50
CA ASN A 254 -1.68 6.82 1.66
C ASN A 254 -2.68 7.45 0.67
N GLY A 255 -2.61 8.77 0.50
CA GLY A 255 -3.37 9.49 -0.54
C GLY A 255 -3.04 9.00 -1.95
N LYS A 256 -1.75 8.89 -2.29
CA LYS A 256 -1.27 8.39 -3.58
C LYS A 256 -1.73 6.96 -3.88
N LEU A 257 -1.81 6.10 -2.88
CA LEU A 257 -2.36 4.75 -3.03
C LEU A 257 -3.84 4.79 -3.43
N GLY A 258 -4.63 5.65 -2.77
CA GLY A 258 -6.03 5.90 -3.13
C GLY A 258 -6.21 6.52 -4.52
N GLU A 259 -5.33 7.44 -4.91
CA GLU A 259 -5.33 8.07 -6.23
C GLU A 259 -4.95 7.09 -7.33
N ALA A 260 -3.92 6.25 -7.11
CA ALA A 260 -3.53 5.19 -8.03
C ALA A 260 -4.68 4.20 -8.27
N LEU A 261 -5.36 3.77 -7.20
CA LEU A 261 -6.52 2.89 -7.32
C LEU A 261 -7.66 3.57 -8.08
N SER A 262 -7.99 4.83 -7.74
CA SER A 262 -9.01 5.60 -8.45
C SER A 262 -8.71 5.73 -9.94
N GLN A 263 -7.46 6.04 -10.30
CA GLN A 263 -7.01 6.13 -11.68
C GLN A 263 -7.16 4.80 -12.41
N VAL A 264 -6.69 3.70 -11.81
CA VAL A 264 -6.79 2.36 -12.40
C VAL A 264 -8.25 1.99 -12.63
N VAL A 265 -9.10 2.13 -11.61
CA VAL A 265 -10.54 1.82 -11.73
C VAL A 265 -11.20 2.67 -12.81
N TYR A 266 -10.97 3.99 -12.79
CA TYR A 266 -11.57 4.88 -13.78
C TYR A 266 -11.10 4.58 -15.21
N ASN A 267 -9.85 4.18 -15.39
CA ASN A 267 -9.34 3.81 -16.72
C ASN A 267 -9.85 2.45 -17.20
N LEU A 268 -10.22 1.54 -16.29
CA LEU A 268 -10.96 0.31 -16.63
C LEU A 268 -12.42 0.63 -17.01
N GLY A 269 -13.05 1.58 -16.34
CA GLY A 269 -14.40 2.05 -16.64
C GLY A 269 -15.00 2.97 -15.58
N MET A 270 -16.21 3.46 -15.85
CA MET A 270 -16.94 4.36 -14.95
C MET A 270 -17.83 3.54 -14.00
N ILE A 271 -17.74 3.76 -12.69
CA ILE A 271 -18.55 3.04 -11.70
C ILE A 271 -20.02 3.42 -11.86
N GLY A 272 -20.87 2.42 -12.07
CA GLY A 272 -22.30 2.64 -12.25
C GLY A 272 -23.07 1.39 -12.62
N THR A 273 -24.35 1.58 -12.96
CA THR A 273 -25.24 0.51 -13.41
C THR A 273 -25.94 0.91 -14.70
N ALA A 274 -26.34 -0.06 -15.50
CA ALA A 274 -27.21 0.13 -16.64
C ALA A 274 -27.97 -1.18 -16.95
N ASP A 275 -29.10 -1.07 -17.66
CA ASP A 275 -29.73 -2.22 -18.29
C ASP A 275 -28.88 -2.68 -19.49
N THR A 276 -28.95 -3.95 -19.83
CA THR A 276 -28.25 -4.52 -20.99
C THR A 276 -29.21 -4.83 -22.13
N VAL A 277 -28.79 -4.58 -23.37
CA VAL A 277 -29.58 -4.87 -24.59
C VAL A 277 -29.37 -6.33 -25.03
N THR A 278 -28.14 -6.81 -24.88
CA THR A 278 -27.68 -8.19 -25.09
C THR A 278 -26.54 -8.43 -24.10
N GLU A 279 -26.18 -9.69 -23.80
CA GLU A 279 -25.15 -10.05 -22.79
C GLU A 279 -24.03 -9.00 -22.64
N ASN A 280 -24.05 -8.30 -21.50
CA ASN A 280 -23.16 -7.22 -21.07
C ASN A 280 -23.12 -5.94 -21.92
N ILE A 281 -23.78 -5.84 -23.08
CA ILE A 281 -23.84 -4.60 -23.88
C ILE A 281 -24.83 -3.62 -23.24
N VAL A 282 -24.34 -2.44 -22.88
CA VAL A 282 -25.09 -1.41 -22.16
C VAL A 282 -26.19 -0.78 -23.04
N ASN A 283 -27.37 -0.56 -22.46
CA ASN A 283 -28.36 0.35 -22.98
C ASN A 283 -28.03 1.79 -22.54
N PRO A 284 -27.59 2.67 -23.45
CA PRO A 284 -27.11 4.00 -23.08
C PRO A 284 -28.19 4.89 -22.45
N LEU A 285 -29.48 4.57 -22.63
CA LEU A 285 -30.59 5.32 -22.05
C LEU A 285 -30.82 5.04 -20.56
N THR A 286 -30.09 4.08 -19.99
CA THR A 286 -30.30 3.55 -18.62
C THR A 286 -29.07 3.69 -17.74
N ILE A 287 -28.03 4.35 -18.23
CA ILE A 287 -26.79 4.57 -17.51
C ILE A 287 -27.05 5.44 -16.29
N ASN A 288 -26.58 4.94 -15.14
CA ASN A 288 -26.57 5.68 -13.88
C ASN A 288 -25.20 5.49 -13.22
N PHE A 289 -24.39 6.54 -13.23
CA PHE A 289 -23.11 6.58 -12.55
C PHE A 289 -23.28 6.85 -11.07
N GLY A 290 -22.42 6.26 -10.24
CA GLY A 290 -22.45 6.52 -8.80
C GLY A 290 -22.32 5.26 -7.94
N MET A 291 -22.60 5.44 -6.64
CA MET A 291 -22.50 4.40 -5.61
C MET A 291 -23.40 3.17 -5.85
N ASN A 292 -24.38 3.26 -6.75
CA ASN A 292 -25.20 2.15 -7.21
C ASN A 292 -24.38 1.06 -7.94
N GLY A 293 -23.22 1.40 -8.50
CA GLY A 293 -22.28 0.43 -9.07
C GLY A 293 -21.34 -0.23 -8.05
N VAL A 294 -21.52 0.04 -6.75
CA VAL A 294 -20.66 -0.48 -5.67
C VAL A 294 -21.40 -1.55 -4.89
N ALA A 295 -20.74 -2.67 -4.62
CA ALA A 295 -21.19 -3.68 -3.68
C ALA A 295 -20.01 -4.17 -2.82
N ASN A 296 -20.29 -4.85 -1.72
CA ASN A 296 -19.22 -5.50 -0.95
C ASN A 296 -18.44 -6.44 -1.87
N HIS A 297 -17.12 -6.27 -1.87
CA HIS A 297 -16.13 -6.97 -2.68
C HIS A 297 -16.21 -6.78 -4.20
N LYS A 298 -17.03 -5.85 -4.70
CA LYS A 298 -17.26 -5.71 -6.16
C LYS A 298 -17.45 -4.28 -6.62
N LEU A 299 -16.97 -3.98 -7.82
CA LEU A 299 -17.34 -2.79 -8.58
C LEU A 299 -17.89 -3.18 -9.95
N THR A 300 -19.04 -2.60 -10.29
CA THR A 300 -19.60 -2.67 -11.64
C THR A 300 -19.18 -1.42 -12.41
N LEU A 301 -18.49 -1.65 -13.53
CA LEU A 301 -17.92 -0.62 -14.39
C LEU A 301 -18.63 -0.61 -15.75
N ILE A 302 -18.91 0.59 -16.23
CA ILE A 302 -19.35 0.86 -17.60
C ILE A 302 -18.10 1.22 -18.40
N THR A 303 -17.75 0.40 -19.38
CA THR A 303 -16.47 0.53 -20.10
C THR A 303 -16.42 1.75 -21.03
N HIS A 304 -15.20 2.18 -21.34
CA HIS A 304 -14.95 3.22 -22.33
C HIS A 304 -15.06 2.67 -23.75
N ILE A 305 -15.37 3.55 -24.71
CA ILE A 305 -15.40 3.24 -26.13
C ILE A 305 -14.36 4.04 -26.90
N VAL A 306 -13.96 3.51 -28.08
CA VAL A 306 -13.04 4.16 -29.02
C VAL A 306 -13.66 5.41 -29.66
#